data_AF-A0A4Q4LZD8-F1
#
_entry.id   AF-A0A4Q4LZD8-F1
#
_cell.length_a   1.000
_cell.length_b   1.000
_cell.length_c   1.000
_cell.angle_alpha   90.00
_cell.angle_beta   90.00
_cell.angle_gamma   90.00
#
_symmetry.space_group_name_H-M   'P 1'
#
loop_
_entity.id
_entity.type
_entity.pdbx_description
1 polymer ?
#
loop_
_entity_poly.entity_id
_entity_poly.type
_entity_poly.pdbx_seq_one_letter_code
_entity_poly.pdbx_strand_id
1 'polypeptide(L)'
;MGVVELWTLYAFAVAFTFLRTYARVSAVGYRQLQADDYLVWIAILIYTAQCSLGYSLGVYVHGYANDGMTPHQRSALSRDDPEYGMRYSESQCTVPKVQQHYFL
;
A
#
# COMPACT_ATOMS: atom_id res chain seq x y z
N MET A 1 -1.43 12.53 -3.70
CA MET A 1 -2.21 11.59 -4.52
C MET A 1 -3.21 10.93 -3.60
N GLY A 2 -4.51 11.12 -3.84
CA GLY A 2 -5.57 10.62 -2.97
C GLY A 2 -5.75 9.10 -3.09
N VAL A 3 -6.22 8.47 -2.01
CA VAL A 3 -6.55 7.02 -1.98
C VAL A 3 -7.48 6.65 -3.14
N VAL A 4 -8.48 7.50 -3.44
CA VAL A 4 -9.43 7.28 -4.54
C VAL A 4 -8.75 7.30 -5.91
N GLU A 5 -7.81 8.22 -6.15
CA GLU A 5 -7.05 8.31 -7.41
C GLU A 5 -6.16 7.07 -7.61
N LEU A 6 -5.57 6.57 -6.52
CA LEU A 6 -4.74 5.36 -6.54
C LEU A 6 -5.58 4.12 -6.90
N TRP A 7 -6.73 3.93 -6.25
CA TRP A 7 -7.60 2.79 -6.52
C TRP A 7 -8.25 2.85 -7.92
N THR A 8 -8.58 4.04 -8.41
CA THR A 8 -9.15 4.19 -9.76
C THR A 8 -8.11 3.93 -10.85
N LEU A 9 -6.90 4.47 -10.76
CA LEU A 9 -5.83 4.16 -11.71
C LEU A 9 -5.45 2.68 -11.70
N TYR A 10 -5.45 2.06 -10.53
CA TYR A 10 -5.27 0.63 -10.39
C TYR A 10 -6.37 -0.17 -11.10
N ALA A 11 -7.64 0.19 -10.90
CA ALA A 11 -8.76 -0.46 -11.56
C ALA A 11 -8.68 -0.32 -13.09
N PHE A 12 -8.27 0.85 -13.61
CA PHE A 12 -8.04 1.04 -15.04
C PHE A 12 -6.92 0.13 -15.57
N ALA A 13 -5.78 0.05 -14.87
CA ALA A 13 -4.67 -0.82 -15.27
C ALA A 13 -5.09 -2.30 -15.33
N VAL A 14 -5.86 -2.75 -14.35
CA VAL A 14 -6.43 -4.11 -14.33
C VAL A 14 -7.42 -4.31 -15.47
N ALA A 15 -8.32 -3.33 -15.73
CA ALA A 15 -9.29 -3.41 -16.82
C ALA A 15 -8.63 -3.49 -18.19
N PHE A 16 -7.58 -2.69 -18.45
CA PHE A 16 -6.80 -2.77 -19.69
C PHE A 16 -6.10 -4.11 -19.84
N THR A 17 -5.57 -4.66 -18.74
CA THR A 17 -4.92 -5.97 -18.77
C THR A 17 -5.95 -7.08 -19.03
N PHE A 18 -7.13 -7.01 -18.42
CA PHE A 18 -8.23 -7.94 -18.68
C PHE A 18 -8.66 -7.89 -20.15
N LEU A 19 -8.86 -6.68 -20.69
CA LEU A 19 -9.26 -6.49 -22.08
C LEU A 19 -8.20 -7.06 -23.04
N ARG A 20 -6.91 -6.88 -22.73
CA ARG A 20 -5.80 -7.48 -23.49
C ARG A 20 -5.85 -9.01 -23.47
N THR A 21 -6.05 -9.62 -22.30
CA THR A 21 -6.17 -11.09 -22.21
C THR A 21 -7.42 -11.57 -22.94
N TYR A 22 -8.55 -10.89 -22.80
CA TYR A 22 -9.81 -11.24 -23.47
C TYR A 22 -9.68 -11.18 -25.00
N ALA A 23 -9.04 -10.14 -25.54
CA ALA A 23 -8.77 -10.02 -26.97
C ALA A 23 -7.87 -11.16 -27.48
N ARG A 24 -6.85 -11.56 -26.72
CA ARG A 24 -5.98 -12.71 -27.06
C ARG A 24 -6.73 -14.04 -27.00
N VAL A 25 -7.55 -14.26 -25.97
CA VAL A 25 -8.42 -15.45 -25.86
C VAL A 25 -9.38 -15.52 -27.05
N SER A 26 -9.96 -14.39 -27.45
CA SER A 26 -10.90 -14.33 -28.58
C SER A 26 -10.21 -14.52 -29.94
N ALA A 27 -8.95 -14.09 -30.08
CA ALA A 27 -8.20 -14.17 -31.35
C ALA A 27 -7.55 -15.55 -31.59
N VAL A 28 -7.05 -16.21 -30.54
CA VAL A 28 -6.24 -17.43 -30.66
C VAL A 28 -6.96 -18.67 -30.07
N GLY A 29 -8.03 -18.46 -29.32
CA GLY A 29 -8.79 -19.52 -28.64
C GLY A 29 -8.15 -19.98 -27.34
N TYR A 30 -8.97 -20.42 -26.38
CA TYR A 30 -8.56 -20.86 -25.04
C TYR A 30 -7.46 -21.94 -25.00
N ARG A 31 -7.24 -22.68 -26.10
CA ARG A 31 -6.26 -23.79 -26.19
C ARG A 31 -4.81 -23.38 -26.47
N GLN A 32 -4.54 -22.11 -26.80
CA GLN A 32 -3.19 -21.59 -27.05
C GLN A 32 -2.76 -20.49 -26.06
N LEU A 33 -3.44 -20.37 -24.92
CA LEU A 33 -3.01 -19.45 -23.86
C LEU A 33 -1.60 -19.84 -23.38
N GLN A 34 -0.64 -18.96 -23.62
CA GLN A 34 0.75 -19.16 -23.24
C GLN A 34 0.90 -18.99 -21.72
N ALA A 35 1.91 -19.65 -21.14
CA ALA A 35 2.24 -19.49 -19.72
C ALA A 35 2.47 -18.01 -19.33
N ASP A 36 2.91 -17.18 -20.27
CA ASP A 36 3.06 -15.73 -20.14
C ASP A 36 1.76 -15.03 -19.68
N ASP A 37 0.60 -15.39 -20.25
CA ASP A 37 -0.67 -14.75 -19.88
C ASP A 37 -1.09 -15.13 -18.44
N TYR A 38 -0.74 -16.33 -17.96
CA TYR A 38 -0.98 -16.75 -16.57
C TYR A 38 -0.07 -16.03 -15.57
N LEU A 39 1.20 -15.79 -15.94
CA LEU A 39 2.14 -15.05 -15.09
C LEU A 39 1.69 -13.61 -14.85
N VAL A 40 1.10 -12.96 -15.86
CA VAL A 40 0.53 -11.61 -15.73
C VAL A 40 -0.62 -11.57 -14.72
N TRP A 41 -1.52 -12.56 -14.75
CA TRP A 41 -2.61 -12.65 -13.77
C TRP A 41 -2.12 -12.90 -12.35
N ILE A 42 -1.14 -13.79 -12.18
CA ILE A 42 -0.50 -14.04 -10.88
C ILE A 42 0.20 -12.77 -10.38
N ALA A 43 0.92 -12.05 -11.24
CA ALA A 43 1.57 -10.80 -10.89
C ALA A 43 0.56 -9.73 -10.45
N ILE A 44 -0.59 -9.62 -11.14
CA ILE A 44 -1.68 -8.72 -10.74
C ILE A 44 -2.19 -9.09 -9.35
N LEU A 45 -2.47 -10.37 -9.08
CA LEU A 45 -2.98 -10.82 -7.77
C LEU A 45 -2.00 -10.52 -6.65
N ILE A 46 -0.71 -10.78 -6.87
CA ILE A 46 0.35 -10.47 -5.90
C ILE A 46 0.41 -8.95 -5.66
N TYR A 47 0.32 -8.16 -6.71
CA TYR A 47 0.33 -6.70 -6.59
C TYR A 47 -0.93 -6.17 -5.88
N THR A 48 -2.11 -6.73 -6.13
CA THR A 48 -3.35 -6.40 -5.39
C THR A 48 -3.19 -6.69 -3.91
N ALA A 49 -2.62 -7.86 -3.58
CA ALA A 49 -2.40 -8.27 -2.21
C ALA A 49 -1.43 -7.31 -1.51
N GLN A 50 -0.35 -6.93 -2.18
CA GLN A 50 0.62 -5.97 -1.66
C GLN A 50 0.00 -4.59 -1.42
N CYS A 51 -0.81 -4.08 -2.36
CA CYS A 51 -1.54 -2.82 -2.17
C CYS A 51 -2.56 -2.89 -1.04
N SER A 52 -3.27 -4.00 -0.90
CA SER A 52 -4.28 -4.20 0.15
C SER A 52 -3.64 -4.28 1.54
N LEU A 53 -2.49 -4.95 1.64
CA LEU A 53 -1.67 -4.98 2.85
C LEU A 53 -1.13 -3.59 3.19
N GLY A 54 -0.57 -2.88 2.21
CA GLY A 54 -0.10 -1.50 2.39
C GLY A 54 -1.21 -0.54 2.83
N TYR A 55 -2.41 -0.66 2.25
CA TYR A 55 -3.57 0.12 2.65
C TYR A 55 -4.01 -0.22 4.08
N SER A 56 -4.07 -1.51 4.43
CA SER A 56 -4.43 -1.95 5.78
C SER A 56 -3.43 -1.48 6.83
N LEU A 57 -2.12 -1.51 6.50
CA LEU A 57 -1.07 -0.95 7.34
C LEU A 57 -1.20 0.57 7.47
N GLY A 58 -1.48 1.28 6.37
CA GLY A 58 -1.72 2.73 6.38
C GLY A 58 -2.91 3.15 7.23
N VAL A 59 -4.00 2.38 7.17
CA VAL A 59 -5.17 2.54 8.05
C VAL A 59 -4.80 2.18 9.49
N TYR A 60 -4.02 1.12 9.73
CA TYR A 60 -3.59 0.73 11.07
C TYR A 60 -2.74 1.81 11.76
N VAL A 61 -1.85 2.48 11.02
CA VAL A 61 -0.99 3.54 11.56
C VAL A 61 -1.63 4.94 11.54
N HIS A 62 -2.89 5.04 11.08
CA HIS A 62 -3.71 6.27 11.01
C HIS A 62 -3.01 7.50 10.36
N GLY A 63 -1.92 7.30 9.61
CA GLY A 63 -1.18 8.38 8.97
C GLY A 63 -0.54 9.39 9.93
N TYR A 64 -0.33 9.05 11.21
CA TYR A 64 0.32 9.92 12.20
C TYR A 64 1.85 9.96 12.04
N ALA A 65 2.33 10.09 10.80
CA ALA A 65 3.73 10.26 10.52
C ALA A 65 4.28 11.45 11.31
N ASN A 66 5.45 11.27 11.91
CA ASN A 66 6.12 12.29 12.71
C ASN A 66 6.79 13.40 11.89
N ASP A 67 6.68 13.32 10.56
CA ASP A 67 7.29 14.22 9.57
C ASP A 67 6.74 15.65 9.62
N GLY A 68 5.49 15.84 10.08
CA GLY A 68 4.86 17.15 10.24
C GLY A 68 5.14 17.84 11.58
N MET A 69 5.89 17.21 12.49
CA MET A 69 6.02 17.64 13.88
C MET A 69 7.45 18.07 14.19
N THR A 70 7.64 19.27 14.74
CA THR A 70 8.97 19.69 15.18
C THR A 70 9.45 18.86 16.38
N PRO A 71 10.76 18.69 16.59
CA PRO A 71 11.29 17.94 17.73
C PRO A 71 10.78 18.46 19.10
N HIS A 72 10.51 19.77 19.19
CA HIS A 72 9.95 20.41 20.39
C HIS A 72 8.47 20.09 20.62
N GLN A 73 7.67 20.04 19.56
CA GLN A 73 6.27 19.63 19.67
C GLN A 73 6.16 18.14 20.01
N ARG A 74 7.09 17.32 19.49
CA ARG A 74 7.13 15.88 19.75
C ARG A 74 7.47 15.54 21.20
N SER A 75 8.47 16.21 21.76
CA SER A 75 8.86 16.08 23.17
C SER A 75 7.86 16.69 24.16
N ALA A 76 6.98 17.57 23.70
CA ALA A 76 5.88 18.13 24.50
C ALA A 76 4.62 17.24 24.52
N LEU A 77 4.57 16.17 23.72
CA LEU A 77 3.41 15.29 23.64
C LEU A 77 3.34 14.41 24.90
N SER A 78 2.19 14.46 25.58
CA SER A 78 1.98 13.64 26.78
C SER A 78 1.89 12.16 26.42
N ARG A 79 2.53 11.30 27.23
CA ARG A 79 2.45 9.84 27.05
C ARG A 79 1.05 9.26 27.28
N ASP A 80 0.21 9.99 28.00
CA ASP A 80 -1.19 9.59 28.26
C ASP A 80 -2.14 10.03 27.13
N ASP A 81 -1.65 10.77 26.13
CA ASP A 81 -2.44 11.19 24.99
C ASP A 81 -2.62 10.02 24.01
N PRO A 82 -3.86 9.71 23.56
CA PRO A 82 -4.09 8.73 22.50
C PRO A 82 -3.30 9.02 21.21
N GLU A 83 -2.95 10.27 20.92
CA GLU A 83 -2.08 10.64 19.79
C GLU A 83 -0.66 10.06 19.93
N TYR A 84 -0.12 9.99 21.15
CA TYR A 84 1.21 9.42 21.42
C TYR A 84 1.26 7.93 21.06
N GLY A 85 0.20 7.18 21.40
CA GLY A 85 0.08 5.77 21.06
C GLY A 85 0.06 5.52 19.55
N MET A 86 -0.68 6.34 18.81
CA MET A 86 -0.77 6.23 17.35
C MET A 86 0.58 6.55 16.67
N ARG A 87 1.26 7.63 17.10
CA ARG A 87 2.61 7.99 16.61
C ARG A 87 3.67 6.94 16.93
N TYR A 88 3.59 6.33 18.12
CA TYR A 88 4.48 5.23 18.51
C TYR A 88 4.29 3.99 17.62
N SER A 89 3.03 3.64 17.33
CA SER A 89 2.70 2.50 16.48
C SER A 89 3.15 2.69 15.02
N GLU A 90 3.04 3.92 14.51
CA GLU A 90 3.55 4.31 13.19
C GLU A 90 5.06 4.17 13.13
N SER A 91 5.78 4.73 14.10
CA SER A 91 7.24 4.65 14.15
C SER A 91 7.73 3.20 14.26
N GLN A 92 7.06 2.33 15.03
CA GLN A 92 7.40 0.90 15.06
C GLN A 92 7.26 0.19 13.72
N CYS A 93 6.34 0.64 12.87
CA CYS A 93 6.08 0.03 11.57
C CYS A 93 7.05 0.54 10.50
N THR A 94 7.47 1.80 10.58
CA THR A 94 8.22 2.48 9.51
C THR A 94 9.73 2.57 9.79
N VAL A 95 10.16 2.70 11.04
CA VAL A 95 11.58 2.88 11.38
C VAL A 95 12.23 1.63 11.98
N PRO A 96 13.47 1.31 11.61
CA PRO A 96 14.21 0.25 12.27
C PRO A 96 14.45 0.60 13.75
N LYS A 97 14.36 -0.40 14.64
CA LYS A 97 14.41 -0.23 16.12
C LYS A 97 15.55 0.66 16.62
N VAL A 98 16.71 0.64 15.96
CA VAL A 98 17.88 1.46 16.31
C VAL A 98 17.62 2.96 16.17
N GLN A 99 16.74 3.35 15.25
CA GLN A 99 16.40 4.73 14.93
C GLN A 99 15.21 5.25 15.75
N GLN A 100 14.45 4.36 16.39
CA GLN A 100 13.17 4.68 17.02
C GLN A 100 13.30 5.67 18.20
N HIS A 101 14.43 5.66 18.91
CA HIS A 101 14.72 6.58 20.00
C HIS A 101 14.90 8.05 19.58
N TYR A 102 15.10 8.30 18.28
CA TYR A 102 15.27 9.66 17.75
C TYR A 102 13.98 10.24 17.17
N PHE A 103 12.94 9.42 17.05
CA PHE A 103 11.71 9.76 16.35
C PHE A 103 10.52 10.03 17.28
N LEU A 104 10.66 9.88 18.61
CA LEU A 104 9.60 10.10 19.60
C LEU A 104 10.12 10.87 20.82
#